data_AF-A0A9D5A5V2-F1
#
_entry.id   AF-A0A9D5A5V2-F1
#
_cell.length_a   1.000
_cell.length_b   1.000
_cell.length_c   1.000
_cell.angle_alpha   90.00
_cell.angle_beta   90.00
_cell.angle_gamma   90.00
#
_symmetry.space_group_name_H-M   'P 1'
#
loop_
_entity.id
_entity.type
_entity.pdbx_description
1 polymer ?
#
loop_
_entity_poly.entity_id
_entity_poly.type
_entity_poly.pdbx_seq_one_letter_code
_entity_poly.pdbx_strand_id
1 'polypeptide(L)'
;MSSMFLKPKVPAFTVPQPPEAMDVIIERAKELMVPLEVTEPLDCKQMKGLTLGLSGDHQFYNAALAVSLSRCWLQRTGNWEKVCQNILLFNCLDVRNPNILLPRLVNGCSSSGIHFSRALFVPSMSKYTKVTSGASVIPSDLSGIELSWQFNLQRIWEKIVHGKEMTTLLEKDFKAESKLMLPPNEFLYDNPSKGCPSHNYFPSSAVIPSLPLTIKWLRDCVREHPSTRLQVLVTGSLHLVGDVLKLLKR
;
A
#
# COMPACT_ATOMS: atom_id res chain seq x y z
N MET A 1 20.96 -7.11 29.91
CA MET A 1 19.78 -7.13 29.01
C MET A 1 20.21 -6.56 27.68
N SER A 2 20.23 -7.36 26.61
CA SER A 2 20.62 -6.91 25.28
C SER A 2 19.52 -5.97 24.72
N SER A 3 19.87 -4.73 24.40
CA SER A 3 19.00 -3.82 23.64
C SER A 3 18.76 -4.43 22.25
N MET A 4 17.70 -5.20 22.09
CA MET A 4 17.50 -6.10 20.95
C MET A 4 17.27 -5.41 19.59
N PHE A 5 17.21 -4.07 19.55
CA PHE A 5 16.78 -3.33 18.36
C PHE A 5 17.86 -2.44 17.71
N LEU A 6 18.83 -1.92 18.46
CA LEU A 6 19.91 -1.10 17.88
C LEU A 6 20.95 -1.99 17.20
N LYS A 7 21.19 -1.75 15.91
CA LYS A 7 22.14 -2.52 15.10
C LYS A 7 23.28 -1.61 14.62
N PRO A 8 24.55 -2.05 14.71
CA PRO A 8 25.68 -1.28 14.19
C PRO A 8 25.47 -0.89 12.72
N LYS A 9 25.88 0.33 12.35
CA LYS A 9 25.76 0.89 10.98
C LYS A 9 24.32 1.09 10.47
N VAL A 10 23.32 0.98 11.34
CA VAL A 10 21.92 1.27 11.04
C VAL A 10 21.46 2.43 11.91
N PRO A 11 21.08 3.60 11.33
CA PRO A 11 20.49 4.69 12.09
C PRO A 11 19.25 4.22 12.85
N ALA A 12 19.08 4.74 14.05
CA ALA A 12 17.94 4.50 14.91
C ALA A 12 17.13 5.78 15.08
N PHE A 13 15.82 5.61 15.22
CA PHE A 13 14.88 6.70 15.43
C PHE A 13 14.04 6.38 16.65
N THR A 14 13.79 7.38 17.47
CA THR A 14 12.86 7.31 18.60
C THR A 14 12.04 8.59 18.66
N VAL A 15 10.99 8.58 19.47
CA VAL A 15 10.29 9.79 19.93
C VAL A 15 10.71 10.07 21.37
N PRO A 16 10.42 11.24 21.96
CA PRO A 16 10.70 11.50 23.37
C PRO A 16 10.18 10.36 24.25
N GLN A 17 11.05 9.87 25.14
CA GLN A 17 10.75 8.81 26.10
C GLN A 17 10.81 9.38 27.53
N PRO A 18 10.26 8.68 28.54
CA PRO A 18 10.57 8.97 29.94
C PRO A 18 12.08 9.05 30.16
N PRO A 19 12.58 9.95 31.03
CA PRO A 19 14.02 10.22 31.19
C PRO A 19 14.85 8.96 31.39
N GLU A 20 14.39 8.05 32.25
CA GLU A 20 15.09 6.81 32.58
C GLU A 20 15.26 5.89 31.36
N ALA A 21 14.26 5.86 30.47
CA ALA A 21 14.33 5.10 29.23
C ALA A 21 15.20 5.80 28.19
N MET A 22 15.16 7.13 28.13
CA MET A 22 15.95 7.90 27.17
C MET A 22 17.44 7.81 27.45
N ASP A 23 17.84 7.84 28.73
CA ASP A 23 19.23 7.66 29.14
C ASP A 23 19.81 6.33 28.65
N VAL A 24 19.06 5.24 28.85
CA VAL A 24 19.45 3.90 28.38
C VAL A 24 19.57 3.85 26.85
N ILE A 25 18.64 4.47 26.11
CA ILE A 25 18.67 4.48 24.65
C ILE A 25 19.89 5.27 24.14
N ILE A 26 20.18 6.43 24.73
CA ILE A 26 21.32 7.29 24.35
C ILE A 26 22.64 6.60 24.66
N GLU A 27 22.80 6.07 25.87
CA GLU A 27 24.00 5.34 26.29
C GLU A 27 24.28 4.19 25.33
N ARG A 28 23.24 3.41 25.03
CA ARG A 28 23.38 2.25 24.16
C ARG A 28 23.66 2.61 22.70
N ALA A 29 23.08 3.70 22.20
CA ALA A 29 23.40 4.21 20.88
C ALA A 29 24.86 4.66 20.77
N LYS A 30 25.40 5.30 21.83
CA LYS A 30 26.81 5.69 21.91
C LYS A 30 27.74 4.47 21.93
N GLU A 31 27.46 3.48 22.78
CA GLU A 31 28.25 2.24 22.86
C GLU A 31 28.35 1.52 21.52
N LEU A 32 27.25 1.48 20.76
CA LEU A 32 27.18 0.80 19.48
C LEU A 32 27.57 1.69 18.29
N MET A 33 27.93 2.95 18.53
CA MET A 33 28.19 3.97 17.51
C MET A 33 27.05 4.06 16.47
N VAL A 34 25.81 4.02 16.95
CA VAL A 34 24.60 4.12 16.14
C VAL A 34 24.12 5.57 16.10
N PRO A 35 23.94 6.17 14.90
CA PRO A 35 23.28 7.46 14.79
C PRO A 35 21.86 7.36 15.33
N LEU A 36 21.54 8.13 16.37
CA LEU A 36 20.21 8.17 16.99
C LEU A 36 19.56 9.53 16.71
N GLU A 37 18.37 9.51 16.11
CA GLU A 37 17.55 10.70 15.89
C GLU A 37 16.30 10.65 16.77
N VAL A 38 16.04 11.73 17.50
CA VAL A 38 14.79 11.93 18.24
C VAL A 38 13.86 12.74 17.36
N THR A 39 12.72 12.15 17.00
CA THR A 39 11.76 12.76 16.08
C THR A 39 10.74 13.60 16.84
N GLU A 40 10.64 14.87 16.47
CA GLU A 40 9.63 15.81 16.94
C GLU A 40 8.24 15.51 16.34
N PRO A 41 7.14 15.86 17.02
CA PRO A 41 5.80 15.57 16.52
C PRO A 41 5.50 16.37 15.25
N LEU A 42 4.67 15.83 14.34
CA LEU A 42 4.24 16.55 13.15
C LEU A 42 3.47 17.81 13.52
N ASP A 43 3.92 18.96 13.03
CA ASP A 43 3.23 20.23 13.21
C ASP A 43 2.27 20.55 12.03
N CYS A 44 1.44 21.59 12.21
CA CYS A 44 0.47 22.01 11.20
C CYS A 44 1.13 22.49 9.89
N LYS A 45 2.36 23.00 9.95
CA LYS A 45 3.11 23.50 8.77
C LYS A 45 3.61 22.32 7.94
N GLN A 46 4.15 21.29 8.58
CA GLN A 46 4.60 20.05 7.96
C GLN A 46 3.45 19.26 7.35
N MET A 47 2.28 19.31 7.99
CA MET A 47 1.07 18.61 7.55
C MET A 47 0.39 19.28 6.34
N LYS A 48 0.77 20.52 5.97
CA LYS A 48 0.20 21.24 4.81
C LYS A 48 -1.33 21.24 4.75
N GLY A 49 -1.99 21.37 5.90
CA GLY A 49 -3.45 21.35 6.02
C GLY A 49 -4.10 19.97 6.01
N LEU A 50 -3.31 18.88 5.96
CA LEU A 50 -3.81 17.53 6.20
C LEU A 50 -4.11 17.33 7.68
N THR A 51 -5.09 16.50 7.98
CA THR A 51 -5.44 16.09 9.35
C THR A 51 -5.20 14.59 9.51
N LEU A 52 -4.61 14.17 10.63
CA LEU A 52 -4.48 12.74 10.93
C LEU A 52 -5.87 12.13 11.11
N GLY A 53 -6.11 10.98 10.48
CA GLY A 53 -7.36 10.23 10.62
C GLY A 53 -7.46 9.44 11.93
N LEU A 54 -6.42 9.49 12.76
CA LEU A 54 -6.35 8.86 14.08
C LEU A 54 -6.34 9.95 15.15
N SER A 55 -7.17 9.77 16.18
CA SER A 55 -7.22 10.68 17.33
C SER A 55 -6.10 10.41 18.32
N GLY A 56 -5.72 11.45 19.06
CA GLY A 56 -4.74 11.40 20.15
C GLY A 56 -3.40 12.04 19.77
N ASP A 57 -2.83 12.79 20.72
CA ASP A 57 -1.61 13.59 20.49
C ASP A 57 -0.39 12.74 20.14
N HIS A 58 -0.33 11.51 20.67
CA HIS A 58 0.71 10.54 20.35
C HIS A 58 0.72 10.12 18.86
N GLN A 59 -0.38 10.33 18.13
CA GLN A 59 -0.43 10.01 16.70
C GLN A 59 0.43 10.95 15.86
N PHE A 60 0.66 12.19 16.32
CA PHE A 60 1.59 13.11 15.65
C PHE A 60 3.03 12.63 15.74
N TYR A 61 3.42 12.07 16.90
CA TYR A 61 4.71 11.40 17.07
C TYR A 61 4.82 10.13 16.23
N ASN A 62 3.81 9.27 16.25
CA ASN A 62 3.81 8.06 15.43
C ASN A 62 3.93 8.37 13.94
N ALA A 63 3.20 9.38 13.46
CA ALA A 63 3.24 9.82 12.09
C ALA A 63 4.62 10.43 11.73
N ALA A 64 5.17 11.28 12.60
CA ALA A 64 6.49 11.86 12.40
C ALA A 64 7.57 10.78 12.32
N LEU A 65 7.56 9.84 13.26
CA LEU A 65 8.49 8.71 13.29
C LEU A 65 8.40 7.87 12.02
N ALA A 66 7.19 7.56 11.54
CA ALA A 66 6.98 6.83 10.30
C ALA A 66 7.53 7.60 9.08
N VAL A 67 7.37 8.92 9.03
CA VAL A 67 7.90 9.77 7.96
C VAL A 67 9.42 9.80 7.99
N SER A 68 10.05 10.00 9.15
CA SER A 68 11.51 10.00 9.31
C SER A 68 12.14 8.67 8.92
N LEU A 69 11.55 7.55 9.39
CA LEU A 69 11.99 6.20 8.99
C LEU A 69 11.89 6.00 7.47
N SER A 70 10.76 6.38 6.87
CA SER A 70 10.53 6.25 5.43
C SER A 70 11.52 7.10 4.63
N ARG A 71 11.77 8.35 5.05
CA ARG A 71 12.73 9.26 4.42
C ARG A 71 14.16 8.71 4.48
N CYS A 72 14.60 8.26 5.65
CA CYS A 72 15.92 7.66 5.84
C CYS A 72 16.09 6.43 4.94
N TRP A 73 15.08 5.55 4.87
CA TRP A 73 15.13 4.40 3.99
C TRP A 73 15.21 4.78 2.51
N LEU A 74 14.40 5.73 2.05
CA LEU A 74 14.43 6.21 0.65
C LEU A 74 15.79 6.80 0.28
N GLN A 75 16.36 7.64 1.15
CA GLN A 75 17.67 8.26 0.94
C GLN A 75 18.79 7.22 0.88
N ARG A 76 18.79 6.25 1.80
CA ARG A 76 19.83 5.19 1.85
C ARG A 76 19.75 4.20 0.70
N THR A 77 18.57 3.99 0.13
CA THR A 77 18.37 2.99 -0.92
C THR A 77 18.35 3.57 -2.34
N GLY A 78 18.27 4.90 -2.50
CA GLY A 78 18.17 5.54 -3.81
C GLY A 78 16.89 5.17 -4.58
N ASN A 79 15.86 4.73 -3.85
CA ASN A 79 14.59 4.27 -4.43
C ASN A 79 13.61 5.41 -4.77
N TRP A 80 14.03 6.68 -4.63
CA TRP A 80 13.18 7.85 -4.85
C TRP A 80 13.37 8.52 -6.23
N GLU A 81 14.47 8.28 -6.94
CA GLU A 81 14.85 9.05 -8.15
C GLU A 81 14.33 8.52 -9.48
N LYS A 82 13.67 7.35 -9.52
CA LYS A 82 13.22 6.77 -10.79
C LYS A 82 11.76 7.10 -11.08
N VAL A 83 11.48 7.46 -12.33
CA VAL A 83 10.11 7.53 -12.88
C VAL A 83 9.47 6.15 -12.68
N CYS A 84 8.45 6.09 -11.82
CA CYS A 84 7.77 4.85 -11.45
C CYS A 84 6.28 4.92 -11.81
N GLN A 85 5.73 3.77 -12.15
CA GLN A 85 4.28 3.57 -12.09
C GLN A 85 3.89 3.42 -10.61
N ASN A 86 3.11 4.38 -10.10
CA ASN A 86 2.63 4.38 -8.73
C ASN A 86 1.34 3.56 -8.63
N ILE A 87 1.45 2.37 -8.06
CA ILE A 87 0.33 1.44 -7.90
C ILE A 87 -0.14 1.49 -6.45
N LEU A 88 -1.44 1.70 -6.24
CA LEU A 88 -2.06 1.48 -4.95
C LEU A 88 -2.41 -0.01 -4.81
N LEU A 89 -1.91 -0.67 -3.78
CA LEU A 89 -2.37 -1.99 -3.36
C LEU A 89 -3.19 -1.85 -2.08
N PHE A 90 -4.50 -2.05 -2.21
CA PHE A 90 -5.47 -1.72 -1.17
C PHE A 90 -6.17 -2.98 -0.65
N ASN A 91 -6.14 -3.16 0.67
CA ASN A 91 -7.00 -4.11 1.36
C ASN A 91 -7.69 -3.37 2.50
N CYS A 92 -9.01 -3.23 2.37
CA CYS A 92 -9.85 -2.69 3.43
C CYS A 92 -10.78 -3.78 3.93
N LEU A 93 -10.86 -3.91 5.25
CA LEU A 93 -11.84 -4.74 5.91
C LEU A 93 -13.22 -4.03 5.85
N ASP A 94 -14.27 -4.83 5.92
CA ASP A 94 -15.69 -4.42 5.95
C ASP A 94 -16.05 -3.50 7.13
N VAL A 95 -15.22 -3.45 8.17
CA VAL A 95 -15.42 -2.57 9.33
C VAL A 95 -15.15 -1.08 9.06
N ARG A 96 -14.56 -0.71 7.92
CA ARG A 96 -14.29 0.70 7.58
C ARG A 96 -15.19 1.17 6.43
N ASN A 97 -15.66 2.41 6.51
CA ASN A 97 -16.50 3.00 5.46
C ASN A 97 -15.65 3.47 4.25
N PRO A 98 -15.73 2.80 3.09
CA PRO A 98 -14.92 3.14 1.92
C PRO A 98 -15.28 4.51 1.32
N ASN A 99 -16.51 4.98 1.50
CA ASN A 99 -16.96 6.29 1.00
C ASN A 99 -16.32 7.46 1.75
N ILE A 100 -15.76 7.23 2.95
CA ILE A 100 -15.00 8.24 3.70
C ILE A 100 -13.51 8.04 3.45
N LEU A 101 -13.06 6.77 3.50
CA LEU A 101 -11.65 6.43 3.42
C LEU A 101 -11.03 6.71 2.05
N LEU A 102 -11.66 6.26 0.96
CA LEU A 102 -11.10 6.38 -0.38
C LEU A 102 -11.02 7.84 -0.85
N PRO A 103 -12.03 8.70 -0.68
CA PRO A 103 -11.90 10.11 -1.07
C PRO A 103 -10.81 10.83 -0.31
N ARG A 104 -10.68 10.57 1.01
CA ARG A 104 -9.61 11.16 1.82
C ARG A 104 -8.23 10.73 1.35
N LEU A 105 -8.06 9.45 1.00
CA LEU A 105 -6.81 8.92 0.46
C LEU A 105 -6.47 9.57 -0.89
N VAL A 106 -7.40 9.53 -1.85
CA VAL A 106 -7.18 10.06 -3.21
C VAL A 106 -6.90 11.56 -3.18
N ASN A 107 -7.69 12.33 -2.44
CA ASN A 107 -7.53 13.78 -2.36
C ASN A 107 -6.25 14.15 -1.60
N GLY A 108 -5.95 13.48 -0.48
CA GLY A 108 -4.73 13.74 0.29
C GLY A 108 -3.46 13.46 -0.50
N CYS A 109 -3.43 12.34 -1.24
CA CYS A 109 -2.33 12.02 -2.15
C CYS A 109 -2.22 13.04 -3.30
N SER A 110 -3.33 13.38 -3.96
CA SER A 110 -3.35 14.33 -5.07
C SER A 110 -2.88 15.73 -4.67
N SER A 111 -3.33 16.25 -3.52
CA SER A 111 -2.87 17.53 -2.97
C SER A 111 -1.38 17.54 -2.62
N SER A 112 -0.79 16.35 -2.43
CA SER A 112 0.64 16.16 -2.18
C SER A 112 1.45 15.87 -3.46
N GLY A 113 0.82 15.94 -4.64
CA GLY A 113 1.44 15.65 -5.94
C GLY A 113 1.64 14.15 -6.21
N ILE A 114 1.02 13.28 -5.42
CA ILE A 114 1.09 11.83 -5.58
C ILE A 114 -0.17 11.37 -6.32
N HIS A 115 0.02 10.88 -7.53
CA HIS A 115 -1.04 10.28 -8.33
C HIS A 115 -0.77 8.78 -8.49
N PHE A 116 -1.80 7.97 -8.27
CA PHE A 116 -1.75 6.55 -8.55
C PHE A 116 -2.11 6.33 -10.02
N SER A 117 -1.22 5.68 -10.76
CA SER A 117 -1.54 5.27 -12.12
C SER A 117 -2.53 4.13 -12.14
N ARG A 118 -2.47 3.23 -11.15
CA ARG A 118 -3.36 2.08 -11.00
C ARG A 118 -3.72 1.78 -9.54
N ALA A 119 -4.87 1.13 -9.33
CA ALA A 119 -5.29 0.60 -8.03
C ALA A 119 -5.68 -0.88 -8.08
N LEU A 120 -5.15 -1.67 -7.16
CA LEU A 120 -5.41 -3.10 -7.03
C LEU A 120 -6.12 -3.37 -5.72
N PHE A 121 -7.31 -3.97 -5.79
CA PHE A 121 -8.12 -4.35 -4.65
C PHE A 121 -7.99 -5.85 -4.39
N VAL A 122 -7.52 -6.20 -3.19
CA VAL A 122 -7.24 -7.59 -2.82
C VAL A 122 -7.95 -7.99 -1.53
N PRO A 123 -8.39 -9.25 -1.40
CA PRO A 123 -8.96 -9.74 -0.15
C PRO A 123 -7.90 -9.98 0.92
N SER A 124 -8.33 -9.98 2.18
CA SER A 124 -7.47 -10.29 3.32
C SER A 124 -7.14 -11.77 3.40
N MET A 125 -5.86 -12.13 3.48
CA MET A 125 -5.41 -13.52 3.65
C MET A 125 -5.91 -14.14 4.97
N SER A 126 -6.11 -13.31 5.99
CA SER A 126 -6.59 -13.72 7.32
C SER A 126 -8.09 -14.03 7.40
N LYS A 127 -8.91 -13.67 6.40
CA LYS A 127 -10.32 -14.13 6.34
C LYS A 127 -10.45 -15.61 5.94
N TYR A 128 -9.39 -16.19 5.36
CA TYR A 128 -9.44 -17.54 4.76
C TYR A 128 -8.44 -18.53 5.37
N THR A 129 -7.54 -18.07 6.23
CA THR A 129 -6.65 -18.94 7.01
C THR A 129 -7.32 -19.35 8.32
N LYS A 130 -8.24 -20.33 8.25
CA LYS A 130 -8.40 -21.24 9.39
C LYS A 130 -7.02 -21.89 9.60
N VAL A 131 -6.48 -21.77 10.81
CA VAL A 131 -5.12 -22.18 11.20
C VAL A 131 -4.75 -23.53 10.61
N THR A 132 -3.95 -23.53 9.54
CA THR A 132 -3.14 -24.68 9.15
C THR A 132 -1.71 -24.20 8.89
N SER A 133 -0.81 -24.89 9.56
CA SER A 133 0.59 -24.56 9.72
C SER A 133 1.34 -24.52 8.39
N GLY A 134 2.18 -23.50 8.23
CA GLY A 134 3.51 -23.69 7.66
C GLY A 134 3.64 -24.15 6.20
N ALA A 135 2.82 -23.68 5.26
CA ALA A 135 3.23 -23.67 3.85
C ALA A 135 2.39 -22.66 3.05
N SER A 136 3.06 -21.92 2.17
CA SER A 136 2.45 -21.11 1.12
C SER A 136 1.71 -22.01 0.13
N VAL A 137 0.50 -22.43 0.48
CA VAL A 137 -0.40 -23.12 -0.45
C VAL A 137 -1.30 -22.05 -1.06
N ILE A 138 -1.04 -21.74 -2.33
CA ILE A 138 -2.05 -21.09 -3.18
C ILE A 138 -3.27 -22.00 -3.10
N PRO A 139 -4.45 -21.54 -2.64
CA PRO A 139 -5.64 -22.39 -2.68
C PRO A 139 -5.88 -22.77 -4.14
N SER A 140 -5.63 -24.03 -4.48
CA SER A 140 -5.82 -24.56 -5.84
C SER A 140 -7.28 -24.55 -6.25
N ASP A 141 -8.19 -24.31 -5.31
CA ASP A 141 -9.62 -24.18 -5.51
C ASP A 141 -10.07 -22.74 -5.18
N LEU A 142 -10.03 -21.88 -6.20
CA LEU A 142 -10.47 -20.47 -6.12
C LEU A 142 -11.99 -20.33 -6.30
N SER A 143 -12.72 -21.45 -6.43
CA SER A 143 -14.14 -21.52 -6.79
C SER A 143 -15.12 -21.02 -5.73
N GLY A 144 -14.63 -20.60 -4.55
CA GLY A 144 -15.45 -20.11 -3.44
C GLY A 144 -15.04 -18.76 -2.85
N ILE A 145 -14.14 -18.00 -3.48
CA ILE A 145 -13.71 -16.70 -2.93
C ILE A 145 -14.78 -15.64 -3.24
N GLU A 146 -15.51 -15.21 -2.21
CA GLU A 146 -16.41 -14.07 -2.30
C GLU A 146 -15.60 -12.77 -2.45
N LEU A 147 -15.71 -12.10 -3.61
CA LEU A 147 -15.03 -10.84 -3.93
C LEU A 147 -15.98 -9.64 -4.01
N SER A 148 -17.23 -9.81 -3.56
CA SER A 148 -18.29 -8.79 -3.60
C SER A 148 -17.82 -7.45 -3.01
N TRP A 149 -17.11 -7.53 -1.88
CA TRP A 149 -16.53 -6.38 -1.20
C TRP A 149 -15.43 -5.70 -2.02
N GLN A 150 -14.51 -6.45 -2.62
CA GLN A 150 -13.43 -5.89 -3.45
C GLN A 150 -14.01 -5.20 -4.69
N PHE A 151 -15.03 -5.77 -5.32
CA PHE A 151 -15.74 -5.12 -6.42
C PHE A 151 -16.48 -3.86 -5.99
N ASN A 152 -17.04 -3.83 -4.78
CA ASN A 152 -17.62 -2.61 -4.22
C ASN A 152 -16.56 -1.51 -4.02
N LEU A 153 -15.38 -1.85 -3.48
CA LEU A 153 -14.27 -0.92 -3.34
C LEU A 153 -13.81 -0.38 -4.70
N GLN A 154 -13.68 -1.25 -5.69
CA GLN A 154 -13.33 -0.90 -7.06
C GLN A 154 -14.34 0.10 -7.66
N ARG A 155 -15.65 -0.15 -7.51
CA ARG A 155 -16.71 0.74 -8.01
C ARG A 155 -16.63 2.13 -7.38
N ILE A 156 -16.42 2.19 -6.06
CA ILE A 156 -16.28 3.47 -5.33
C ILE A 156 -15.03 4.21 -5.80
N TRP A 157 -13.90 3.50 -5.96
CA TRP A 157 -12.66 4.07 -6.48
C TRP A 157 -12.84 4.69 -7.86
N GLU A 158 -13.40 3.95 -8.81
CA GLU A 158 -13.60 4.44 -10.18
C GLU A 158 -14.53 5.66 -10.21
N LYS A 159 -15.58 5.66 -9.37
CA LYS A 159 -16.48 6.83 -9.22
C LYS A 159 -15.72 8.07 -8.72
N ILE A 160 -14.78 7.91 -7.79
CA ILE A 160 -13.97 9.01 -7.26
C ILE A 160 -12.96 9.51 -8.30
N VAL A 161 -12.27 8.62 -8.99
CA VAL A 161 -11.18 8.98 -9.92
C VAL A 161 -11.72 9.59 -11.22
N HIS A 162 -12.82 9.06 -11.76
CA HIS A 162 -13.34 9.47 -13.06
C HIS A 162 -14.54 10.44 -12.99
N GLY A 163 -15.10 10.69 -11.80
CA GLY A 163 -16.20 11.64 -11.59
C GLY A 163 -17.51 11.28 -12.29
N LYS A 164 -17.60 10.09 -12.90
CA LYS A 164 -18.82 9.54 -13.52
C LYS A 164 -19.21 8.27 -12.81
N GLU A 165 -20.51 8.14 -12.54
CA GLU A 165 -21.08 6.84 -12.21
C GLU A 165 -20.89 5.95 -13.44
N MET A 166 -20.26 4.79 -13.27
CA MET A 166 -20.09 3.83 -14.37
C MET A 166 -21.45 3.15 -14.58
N THR A 167 -22.39 3.90 -15.15
CA THR A 167 -23.73 3.42 -15.47
C THR A 167 -23.62 2.41 -16.61
N THR A 168 -23.96 1.17 -16.30
CA THR A 168 -24.67 0.26 -17.20
C THR A 168 -23.99 -0.17 -18.52
N LEU A 169 -22.66 -0.31 -18.57
CA LEU A 169 -21.99 -1.07 -19.65
C LEU A 169 -21.31 -2.37 -19.18
N LEU A 170 -21.07 -2.54 -17.88
CA LEU A 170 -20.53 -3.79 -17.32
C LEU A 170 -21.61 -4.77 -16.82
N GLU A 171 -22.89 -4.38 -16.73
CA GLU A 171 -23.90 -5.29 -16.19
C GLU A 171 -24.32 -6.39 -17.18
N LYS A 172 -24.10 -6.20 -18.49
CA LYS A 172 -24.42 -7.21 -19.51
C LYS A 172 -23.29 -8.21 -19.77
N ASP A 173 -22.03 -7.85 -19.51
CA ASP A 173 -20.89 -8.74 -19.80
C ASP A 173 -20.33 -9.47 -18.57
N PHE A 174 -20.67 -9.07 -17.34
CA PHE A 174 -20.25 -9.78 -16.13
C PHE A 174 -21.18 -10.94 -15.72
N LYS A 175 -22.16 -11.28 -16.56
CA LYS A 175 -22.87 -12.58 -16.50
C LYS A 175 -22.15 -13.70 -17.26
N ALA A 176 -20.95 -13.46 -17.76
CA ALA A 176 -20.11 -14.49 -18.37
C ALA A 176 -19.09 -15.02 -17.35
N GLU A 177 -19.35 -16.25 -16.90
CA GLU A 177 -18.40 -17.25 -16.40
C GLU A 177 -17.29 -16.81 -15.44
N SER A 178 -17.34 -17.39 -14.24
CA SER A 178 -16.32 -17.38 -13.18
C SER A 178 -14.98 -18.00 -13.61
N LYS A 179 -14.28 -17.37 -14.56
CA LYS A 179 -12.87 -17.62 -14.82
C LYS A 179 -12.12 -16.42 -14.26
N LEU A 180 -11.35 -16.65 -13.19
CA LEU A 180 -10.53 -15.64 -12.53
C LEU A 180 -9.53 -15.04 -13.53
N MET A 181 -9.90 -13.94 -14.18
CA MET A 181 -9.01 -13.24 -15.10
C MET A 181 -8.17 -12.25 -14.30
N LEU A 182 -6.87 -12.51 -14.24
CA LEU A 182 -5.90 -11.47 -13.90
C LEU A 182 -6.03 -10.32 -14.93
N PRO A 183 -5.80 -9.07 -14.51
CA PRO A 183 -5.77 -7.97 -15.47
C PRO A 183 -4.69 -8.25 -16.54
N PRO A 184 -4.96 -7.90 -17.81
CA PRO A 184 -4.00 -8.06 -18.89
C PRO A 184 -2.74 -7.22 -18.62
N ASN A 185 -1.59 -7.58 -19.17
CA ASN A 185 -0.34 -6.89 -18.84
C ASN A 185 -0.35 -5.43 -19.31
N GLU A 186 -1.07 -5.14 -20.40
CA GLU A 186 -1.36 -3.81 -20.92
C GLU A 186 -2.01 -2.90 -19.86
N PHE A 187 -2.71 -3.48 -18.87
CA PHE A 187 -3.25 -2.74 -17.74
C PHE A 187 -2.18 -1.88 -17.06
N LEU A 188 -0.91 -2.30 -16.92
CA LEU A 188 0.10 -1.48 -16.24
C LEU A 188 0.72 -0.39 -17.12
N TYR A 189 0.60 -0.50 -18.44
CA TYR A 189 1.39 0.28 -19.39
C TYR A 189 0.58 1.31 -20.18
N ASP A 190 -0.73 1.10 -20.34
CA ASP A 190 -1.56 2.02 -21.13
C ASP A 190 -1.75 3.37 -20.43
N ASN A 191 -1.15 4.43 -20.98
CA ASN A 191 -1.44 5.79 -20.54
C ASN A 191 -2.75 6.26 -21.17
N PRO A 192 -3.66 6.91 -20.41
CA PRO A 192 -4.92 7.46 -20.95
C PRO A 192 -4.72 8.66 -21.91
N SER A 193 -3.51 8.90 -22.42
CA SER A 193 -3.15 10.07 -23.23
C SER A 193 -2.66 9.69 -24.63
N LYS A 194 -3.52 9.11 -25.46
CA LYS A 194 -3.48 9.34 -26.92
C LYS A 194 -4.92 9.32 -27.44
N GLY A 195 -5.38 10.49 -27.91
CA GLY A 195 -6.71 10.69 -28.45
C GLY A 195 -6.96 9.86 -29.70
N CYS A 196 -7.39 8.61 -29.50
CA CYS A 196 -7.96 7.77 -30.54
C CYS A 196 -9.37 7.36 -30.06
N PRO A 197 -10.45 7.71 -30.79
CA PRO A 197 -11.81 7.54 -30.30
C PRO A 197 -12.33 6.09 -30.32
N SER A 198 -11.45 5.10 -30.49
CA SER A 198 -11.83 3.70 -30.73
C SER A 198 -11.24 2.68 -29.75
N HIS A 199 -10.53 3.09 -28.69
CA HIS A 199 -10.01 2.14 -27.69
C HIS A 199 -10.81 2.24 -26.38
N ASN A 200 -11.39 1.11 -25.99
CA ASN A 200 -12.09 0.89 -24.73
C ASN A 200 -11.29 1.49 -23.57
N TYR A 201 -11.92 2.37 -22.79
CA TYR A 201 -11.36 2.87 -21.53
C TYR A 201 -10.97 1.67 -20.66
N PHE A 202 -9.68 1.38 -20.53
CA PHE A 202 -9.25 0.40 -19.55
C PHE A 202 -9.49 0.99 -18.16
N PRO A 203 -10.15 0.25 -17.25
CA PRO A 203 -10.36 0.71 -15.89
C PRO A 203 -9.00 0.97 -15.23
N SER A 204 -8.92 2.04 -14.44
CA SER A 204 -7.70 2.39 -13.69
C SER A 204 -7.46 1.44 -12.51
N SER A 205 -8.41 0.55 -12.25
CA SER A 205 -8.39 -0.37 -11.13
C SER A 205 -8.78 -1.80 -11.50
N ALA A 206 -8.30 -2.75 -10.70
CA ALA A 206 -8.60 -4.17 -10.86
C ALA A 206 -8.77 -4.86 -9.50
N VAL A 207 -9.57 -5.93 -9.48
CA VAL A 207 -9.69 -6.85 -8.34
C VAL A 207 -8.85 -8.09 -8.64
N ILE A 208 -7.98 -8.47 -7.72
CA ILE A 208 -7.20 -9.71 -7.82
C ILE A 208 -7.57 -10.61 -6.63
N PRO A 209 -7.86 -11.91 -6.86
CA PRO A 209 -8.45 -12.81 -5.87
C PRO A 209 -7.56 -13.16 -4.68
N SER A 210 -6.26 -12.84 -4.73
CA SER A 210 -5.38 -13.07 -3.60
C SER A 210 -4.13 -12.20 -3.65
N LEU A 211 -3.55 -11.99 -2.47
CA LEU A 211 -2.30 -11.26 -2.34
C LEU A 211 -1.12 -11.98 -3.01
N PRO A 212 -0.91 -13.32 -2.82
CA PRO A 212 0.15 -14.04 -3.53
C PRO A 212 0.03 -13.93 -5.06
N LEU A 213 -1.17 -14.03 -5.62
CA LEU A 213 -1.40 -13.87 -7.05
C LEU A 213 -1.08 -12.44 -7.52
N THR A 214 -1.45 -11.43 -6.71
CA THR A 214 -1.13 -10.02 -7.01
C THR A 214 0.38 -9.78 -7.07
N ILE A 215 1.12 -10.26 -6.07
CA ILE A 215 2.57 -10.11 -6.02
C ILE A 215 3.25 -10.89 -7.17
N LYS A 216 2.75 -12.09 -7.49
CA LYS A 216 3.22 -12.87 -8.64
C LYS A 216 3.00 -12.10 -9.95
N TRP A 217 1.78 -11.64 -10.19
CA TRP A 217 1.41 -10.91 -11.40
C TRP A 217 2.24 -9.62 -11.58
N LEU A 218 2.42 -8.83 -10.52
CA LEU A 218 3.28 -7.64 -10.56
C LEU A 218 4.74 -7.97 -10.91
N ARG A 219 5.30 -9.05 -10.35
CA ARG A 219 6.65 -9.52 -10.68
C ARG A 219 6.76 -10.00 -12.12
N ASP A 220 5.74 -10.68 -12.62
CA ASP A 220 5.68 -11.19 -13.98
C ASP A 220 5.65 -10.02 -14.98
N CYS A 221 4.85 -8.98 -14.71
CA CYS A 221 4.82 -7.77 -15.52
C CYS A 221 6.19 -7.07 -15.62
N VAL A 222 6.87 -6.86 -14.48
CA VAL A 222 8.21 -6.23 -14.46
C VAL A 222 9.25 -7.07 -15.18
N ARG A 223 9.13 -8.40 -15.11
CA ARG A 223 10.04 -9.32 -15.80
C ARG A 223 9.90 -9.22 -17.32
N GLU A 224 8.68 -9.02 -17.81
CA GLU A 224 8.42 -8.81 -19.24
C GLU A 224 8.85 -7.43 -19.74
N HIS A 225 8.85 -6.41 -18.87
CA HIS A 225 9.25 -5.05 -19.23
C HIS A 225 10.34 -4.51 -18.28
N PRO A 226 11.62 -4.91 -18.46
CA PRO A 226 12.71 -4.58 -17.52
C PRO A 226 13.02 -3.09 -17.35
N SER A 227 12.62 -2.25 -18.30
CA SER A 227 12.73 -0.79 -18.22
C SER A 227 11.71 -0.18 -17.25
N THR A 228 10.66 -0.93 -16.88
CA THR A 228 9.61 -0.45 -15.98
C THR A 228 10.00 -0.63 -14.52
N ARG A 229 9.79 0.41 -13.73
CA ARG A 229 9.86 0.33 -12.27
C ARG A 229 8.47 0.58 -11.68
N LEU A 230 8.06 -0.33 -10.81
CA LEU A 230 6.79 -0.21 -10.09
C LEU A 230 7.07 0.25 -8.66
N GLN A 231 6.37 1.30 -8.23
CA GLN A 231 6.30 1.70 -6.85
C GLN A 231 4.92 1.33 -6.33
N VAL A 232 4.85 0.35 -5.44
CA VAL A 232 3.58 -0.16 -4.92
C VAL A 232 3.38 0.38 -3.50
N LEU A 233 2.41 1.25 -3.32
CA LEU A 233 1.97 1.68 -2.00
C LEU A 233 0.98 0.66 -1.45
N VAL A 234 1.40 -0.05 -0.41
CA VAL A 234 0.55 -1.03 0.28
C VAL A 234 -0.18 -0.35 1.41
N THR A 235 -1.51 -0.36 1.37
CA THR A 235 -2.35 0.22 2.43
C THR A 235 -3.36 -0.81 2.94
N GLY A 236 -3.48 -0.92 4.26
CA GLY A 236 -4.43 -1.81 4.92
C GLY A 236 -4.06 -2.07 6.38
N SER A 237 -4.46 -3.23 6.90
CA SER A 237 -4.10 -3.65 8.25
C SER A 237 -2.61 -4.01 8.35
N LEU A 238 -2.06 -3.99 9.57
CA LEU A 238 -0.67 -4.43 9.81
C LEU A 238 -0.44 -5.88 9.36
N HIS A 239 -1.47 -6.73 9.42
CA HIS A 239 -1.45 -8.09 8.88
C HIS A 239 -1.18 -8.10 7.37
N LEU A 240 -1.87 -7.26 6.59
CA LEU A 240 -1.61 -7.16 5.14
C LEU A 240 -0.17 -6.76 4.88
N VAL A 241 0.32 -5.72 5.56
CA VAL A 241 1.69 -5.24 5.37
C VAL A 241 2.68 -6.35 5.72
N GLY A 242 2.46 -7.06 6.82
CA GLY A 242 3.26 -8.21 7.22
C GLY A 242 3.24 -9.35 6.20
N ASP A 243 2.06 -9.69 5.66
CA ASP A 243 1.90 -10.73 4.63
C ASP A 243 2.63 -10.36 3.34
N VAL A 244 2.58 -9.08 2.92
CA VAL A 244 3.35 -8.60 1.78
C VAL A 244 4.84 -8.77 2.03
N LEU A 245 5.35 -8.31 3.18
CA LEU A 245 6.77 -8.43 3.52
C LEU A 245 7.23 -9.88 3.50
N LYS A 246 6.43 -10.80 4.05
CA LYS A 246 6.67 -12.25 4.03
C LYS A 246 6.77 -12.78 2.59
N LEU A 247 5.85 -12.38 1.70
CA LEU A 247 5.88 -12.78 0.29
C LEU A 247 7.04 -12.16 -0.50
N LEU A 248 7.53 -11.00 -0.06
CA LEU A 248 8.70 -10.35 -0.62
C LEU A 248 10.03 -11.01 -0.20
N LYS A 249 9.99 -11.99 0.74
CA LYS A 249 11.18 -12.68 1.28
C LYS A 249 12.24 -11.69 1.78
N ARG A 250 11.80 -10.61 2.44
CA ARG A 250 12.65 -9.61 3.07
C ARG A 250 12.68 -9.79 4.58
#